data_AF-A0A117LP60-F1
#
_entry.id   AF-A0A117LP60-F1
#
_cell.length_a   1.000
_cell.length_b   1.000
_cell.length_c   1.000
_cell.angle_alpha   90.00
_cell.angle_beta   90.00
_cell.angle_gamma   90.00
#
_symmetry.space_group_name_H-M   'P 1'
#
loop_
_entity.id
_entity.type
_entity.pdbx_description
1 polymer ?
#
loop_
_entity_poly.entity_id
_entity_poly.type
_entity_poly.pdbx_seq_one_letter_code
_entity_poly.pdbx_strand_id
1 'polypeptide(L)'
;MHTESFLNFSHLKPPSRLILLIFIILACMLFSSLFAMGSAVLFWGKQVLEVSDPSVIQSNPSLIAAYKYMQMVNHAGTFLLSGFIYLFFTDRQRIKRISTGRLPSQPQIWMVLLLIIISTPWISKVYEWNQSFSLSRWPSVEQWFRQTAQQSEDIMNAFLYQPSVKGTIANFLIIAILPALGEELI
;
A
#
# COMPACT_ATOMS: atom_id res chain seq x y z
N MET A 1 -34.48 -16.65 -15.51
CA MET A 1 -34.27 -16.08 -14.16
C MET A 1 -33.26 -14.95 -14.31
N HIS A 2 -33.78 -13.72 -14.30
CA HIS A 2 -33.10 -12.48 -14.65
C HIS A 2 -32.02 -12.09 -13.62
N THR A 3 -30.77 -12.00 -14.04
CA THR A 3 -29.70 -11.28 -13.29
C THR A 3 -28.79 -10.49 -14.24
N GLU A 4 -29.36 -9.89 -15.28
CA GLU A 4 -28.67 -8.95 -16.19
C GLU A 4 -29.04 -7.52 -15.78
N SER A 5 -28.57 -7.07 -14.61
CA SER A 5 -28.67 -5.67 -14.14
C SER A 5 -27.75 -5.38 -12.95
N PHE A 6 -26.58 -5.99 -12.89
CA PHE A 6 -25.56 -5.55 -11.93
C PHE A 6 -24.67 -4.52 -12.64
N LEU A 7 -25.00 -3.24 -12.45
CA LEU A 7 -24.20 -2.03 -12.71
C LEU A 7 -22.94 -2.27 -13.57
N ASN A 8 -23.12 -2.48 -14.88
CA ASN A 8 -22.00 -2.69 -15.79
C ASN A 8 -21.57 -1.35 -16.38
N PHE A 9 -20.43 -0.84 -15.92
CA PHE A 9 -19.89 0.47 -16.30
C PHE A 9 -18.86 0.40 -17.44
N SER A 10 -18.79 -0.73 -18.15
CA SER A 10 -17.89 -0.92 -19.31
C SER A 10 -18.12 0.09 -20.44
N HIS A 11 -19.26 0.76 -20.51
CA HIS A 11 -19.57 1.76 -21.54
C HIS A 11 -19.08 3.19 -21.19
N LEU A 12 -18.53 3.41 -19.99
CA LEU A 12 -18.07 4.73 -19.56
C LEU A 12 -16.83 5.21 -20.36
N LYS A 13 -16.78 6.51 -20.63
CA LYS A 13 -15.62 7.18 -21.25
C LYS A 13 -14.39 7.11 -20.32
N PRO A 14 -13.15 7.17 -20.85
CA PRO A 14 -11.91 7.09 -20.06
C PRO A 14 -11.87 7.96 -18.78
N PRO A 15 -12.25 9.26 -18.79
CA PRO A 15 -12.21 10.06 -17.56
C PRO A 15 -13.22 9.62 -16.51
N SER A 16 -14.42 9.18 -16.91
CA SER A 16 -15.44 8.68 -15.97
C SER A 16 -15.02 7.37 -15.31
N ARG A 17 -14.25 6.53 -16.02
CA ARG A 17 -13.65 5.31 -15.44
C ARG A 17 -12.59 5.62 -14.39
N LEU A 18 -11.78 6.67 -14.59
CA LEU A 18 -10.79 7.11 -13.60
C LEU A 18 -11.48 7.64 -12.34
N ILE A 19 -12.54 8.44 -12.49
CA ILE A 19 -13.30 8.94 -11.34
C ILE A 19 -13.93 7.79 -10.55
N LEU A 20 -14.52 6.80 -11.26
CA LEU A 20 -15.05 5.59 -10.64
C LEU A 20 -13.97 4.83 -9.87
N LEU A 21 -12.79 4.65 -10.47
CA LEU A 21 -11.66 3.98 -9.83
C LEU A 21 -11.20 4.73 -8.57
N ILE A 22 -10.99 6.04 -8.64
CA ILE A 22 -10.59 6.86 -7.49
C ILE A 22 -11.63 6.74 -6.37
N PHE A 23 -12.92 6.82 -6.71
CA PHE A 23 -14.00 6.67 -5.73
C PHE A 23 -13.97 5.29 -5.05
N ILE A 24 -13.79 4.21 -5.83
CA ILE A 24 -13.69 2.85 -5.29
C ILE A 24 -12.46 2.70 -4.39
N ILE A 25 -11.30 3.24 -4.80
CA ILE A 25 -10.07 3.22 -4.00
C ILE A 25 -10.30 3.94 -2.66
N LEU A 26 -10.86 5.16 -2.68
CA LEU A 26 -11.13 5.92 -1.45
C LEU A 26 -12.12 5.20 -0.52
N ALA A 27 -13.17 4.60 -1.08
CA ALA A 27 -14.14 3.84 -0.30
C ALA A 27 -13.51 2.59 0.34
N CYS A 28 -12.70 1.85 -0.42
CA CYS A 28 -11.99 0.66 0.08
C CYS A 28 -10.93 1.03 1.11
N MET A 29 -10.17 2.11 0.88
CA MET A 29 -9.16 2.61 1.82
C MET A 29 -9.80 2.96 3.17
N LEU A 30 -10.92 3.69 3.16
CA LEU A 30 -11.62 4.03 4.40
C LEU A 30 -12.13 2.77 5.12
N PHE A 31 -12.80 1.88 4.39
CA PHE A 31 -13.34 0.64 4.94
C PHE A 31 -12.22 -0.24 5.55
N SER A 32 -11.14 -0.45 4.81
CA SER A 32 -10.04 -1.32 5.22
C SER A 32 -9.20 -0.73 6.34
N SER A 33 -9.04 0.59 6.39
CA SER A 33 -8.40 1.28 7.52
C SER A 33 -9.20 1.09 8.82
N LEU A 34 -10.52 1.31 8.78
CA LEU A 34 -11.39 1.09 9.94
C LEU A 34 -11.42 -0.39 10.36
N PHE A 35 -11.49 -1.29 9.39
CA PHE A 35 -11.46 -2.73 9.65
C PHE A 35 -10.12 -3.19 10.25
N ALA A 36 -9.00 -2.72 9.72
CA ALA A 36 -7.66 -3.00 10.22
C ALA A 36 -7.50 -2.52 11.66
N MET A 37 -7.93 -1.30 11.97
CA MET A 37 -7.89 -0.76 13.33
C MET A 37 -8.79 -1.56 14.27
N GLY A 38 -10.05 -1.80 13.89
CA GLY A 38 -11.00 -2.54 14.72
C GLY A 38 -10.53 -3.95 15.05
N SER A 39 -10.03 -4.68 14.05
CA SER A 39 -9.47 -6.02 14.24
C SER A 39 -8.16 -6.00 15.04
N ALA A 40 -7.26 -5.04 14.82
CA ALA A 40 -6.04 -4.91 15.61
C ALA A 40 -6.32 -4.68 17.10
N VAL A 41 -7.31 -3.85 17.44
CA VAL A 41 -7.74 -3.63 18.83
C VAL A 41 -8.30 -4.91 19.46
N LEU A 42 -8.96 -5.78 18.70
CA LEU A 42 -9.45 -7.06 19.21
C LEU A 42 -8.31 -8.04 19.55
N PHE A 43 -7.25 -8.06 18.75
CA PHE A 43 -6.13 -9.01 18.93
C PHE A 43 -5.03 -8.50 19.86
N TRP A 44 -4.72 -7.20 19.85
CA TRP A 44 -3.64 -6.57 20.63
C TRP A 44 -4.12 -5.61 21.73
N GLY A 45 -5.43 -5.37 21.82
CA GLY A 45 -6.03 -4.50 22.84
C GLY A 45 -5.97 -3.01 22.51
N LYS A 46 -6.45 -2.19 23.46
CA LYS A 46 -6.52 -0.71 23.32
C LYS A 46 -5.15 -0.04 23.24
N GLN A 47 -4.08 -0.75 23.58
CA GLN A 47 -2.70 -0.27 23.51
C GLN A 47 -2.38 0.29 22.11
N VAL A 48 -2.95 -0.30 21.05
CA VAL A 48 -2.80 0.14 19.65
C VAL A 48 -3.38 1.54 19.40
N LEU A 49 -4.41 1.95 20.16
CA LEU A 49 -5.04 3.26 20.05
C LEU A 49 -4.30 4.36 20.83
N GLU A 50 -3.53 3.96 21.85
CA GLU A 50 -2.88 4.87 22.80
C GLU A 50 -1.47 5.27 22.36
N VAL A 51 -0.95 4.65 21.30
CA VAL A 51 0.37 4.99 20.76
C VAL A 51 0.30 6.29 19.96
N SER A 52 0.63 7.39 20.61
CA SER A 52 0.84 8.69 19.96
C SER A 52 2.31 8.93 19.58
N ASP A 53 3.23 8.12 20.12
CA ASP A 53 4.68 8.29 19.96
C ASP A 53 5.31 7.07 19.23
N PRO A 54 5.94 7.26 18.06
CA PRO A 54 6.63 6.21 17.30
C PRO A 54 7.74 5.49 18.08
N SER A 55 8.36 6.16 19.07
CA SER A 55 9.42 5.57 19.90
C SER A 55 8.92 4.40 20.76
N VAL A 56 7.64 4.45 21.17
CA VAL A 56 6.99 3.39 21.94
C VAL A 56 6.79 2.13 21.07
N ILE A 57 6.57 2.31 19.76
CA ILE A 57 6.43 1.20 18.80
C ILE A 57 7.72 0.39 18.74
N GLN A 58 8.87 1.06 18.65
CA GLN A 58 10.17 0.38 18.51
C GLN A 58 10.56 -0.46 19.73
N SER A 59 10.09 -0.07 20.92
CA SER A 59 10.40 -0.79 22.17
C SER A 59 9.52 -2.02 22.43
N ASN A 60 8.41 -2.18 21.69
CA ASN A 60 7.43 -3.24 21.95
C ASN A 60 7.19 -4.11 20.70
N PRO A 61 7.77 -5.33 20.64
CA PRO A 61 7.60 -6.24 19.51
C PRO A 61 6.14 -6.56 19.16
N SER A 62 5.25 -6.57 20.16
CA SER A 62 3.82 -6.81 19.96
C SER A 62 3.14 -5.66 19.21
N LEU A 63 3.51 -4.41 19.50
CA LEU A 63 3.00 -3.25 18.78
C LEU A 63 3.52 -3.24 17.34
N ILE A 64 4.81 -3.57 17.11
CA ILE A 64 5.34 -3.71 15.74
C ILE A 64 4.52 -4.72 14.94
N ALA A 65 4.19 -5.87 15.53
CA ALA A 65 3.36 -6.88 14.87
C ALA A 65 1.95 -6.35 14.55
N ALA A 66 1.33 -5.61 15.46
CA ALA A 66 0.02 -5.00 15.26
C ALA A 66 0.04 -3.98 14.11
N TYR A 67 1.04 -3.10 14.05
CA TYR A 67 1.17 -2.11 12.98
C TYR A 67 1.49 -2.77 11.62
N LYS A 68 2.31 -3.82 11.59
CA LYS A 68 2.54 -4.62 10.37
C LYS A 68 1.25 -5.24 9.87
N TYR A 69 0.46 -5.82 10.78
CA TYR A 69 -0.84 -6.38 10.46
C TYR A 69 -1.79 -5.31 9.90
N MET A 70 -1.90 -4.17 10.58
CA MET A 70 -2.77 -3.07 10.14
C MET A 70 -2.38 -2.57 8.75
N GLN A 71 -1.08 -2.39 8.49
CA GLN A 71 -0.61 -1.99 7.18
C GLN A 71 -0.87 -3.06 6.12
N MET A 72 -0.65 -4.34 6.43
CA MET A 72 -0.97 -5.42 5.51
C MET A 72 -2.46 -5.41 5.12
N VAL A 73 -3.36 -5.32 6.10
CA VAL A 73 -4.82 -5.31 5.84
C VAL A 73 -5.23 -4.06 5.08
N ASN A 74 -4.69 -2.90 5.44
CA ASN A 74 -5.00 -1.64 4.78
C ASN A 74 -4.49 -1.61 3.32
N HIS A 75 -3.26 -2.05 3.06
CA HIS A 75 -2.72 -2.15 1.70
C HIS A 75 -3.48 -3.17 0.85
N ALA A 76 -3.76 -4.36 1.40
CA ALA A 76 -4.56 -5.38 0.71
C ALA A 76 -5.96 -4.86 0.37
N GLY A 77 -6.60 -4.16 1.30
CA GLY A 77 -7.91 -3.57 1.09
C GLY A 77 -7.91 -2.41 0.09
N THR A 78 -6.96 -1.49 0.24
CA THR A 78 -6.86 -0.32 -0.64
C THR A 78 -6.55 -0.71 -2.08
N PHE A 79 -5.69 -1.71 -2.32
CA PHE A 79 -5.25 -2.04 -3.67
C PHE A 79 -5.87 -3.32 -4.24
N LEU A 80 -5.82 -4.45 -3.52
CA LEU A 80 -6.40 -5.70 -4.04
C LEU A 80 -7.92 -5.62 -4.10
N LEU A 81 -8.57 -5.26 -2.98
CA LEU A 81 -10.03 -5.24 -2.92
C LEU A 81 -10.61 -4.17 -3.87
N SER A 82 -10.02 -2.98 -3.94
CA SER A 82 -10.46 -1.95 -4.88
C SER A 82 -10.28 -2.38 -6.35
N GLY A 83 -9.14 -2.97 -6.70
CA GLY A 83 -8.87 -3.51 -8.04
C GLY A 83 -9.87 -4.59 -8.42
N PHE A 84 -10.15 -5.55 -7.53
CA PHE A 84 -11.16 -6.58 -7.76
C PHE A 84 -12.56 -6.00 -7.95
N ILE A 85 -12.97 -5.06 -7.10
CA ILE A 85 -14.28 -4.38 -7.20
C ILE A 85 -14.36 -3.63 -8.53
N TYR A 86 -13.33 -2.87 -8.90
CA TYR A 86 -13.27 -2.14 -10.15
C TYR A 86 -13.37 -3.05 -11.37
N LEU A 87 -12.57 -4.12 -11.43
CA LEU A 87 -12.60 -5.09 -12.51
C LEU A 87 -13.94 -5.82 -12.59
N PHE A 88 -14.56 -6.10 -11.45
CA PHE A 88 -15.90 -6.72 -11.40
C PHE A 88 -16.97 -5.85 -12.07
N PHE A 89 -16.88 -4.52 -11.91
CA PHE A 89 -17.81 -3.54 -12.48
C PHE A 89 -17.48 -3.09 -13.91
N THR A 90 -16.24 -3.23 -14.37
CA THR A 90 -15.77 -2.67 -15.65
C THR A 90 -15.32 -3.71 -16.66
N ASP A 91 -14.59 -4.76 -16.26
CA ASP A 91 -14.05 -5.75 -17.17
C ASP A 91 -13.76 -7.10 -16.47
N ARG A 92 -14.79 -7.96 -16.44
CA ARG A 92 -14.65 -9.34 -15.93
C ARG A 92 -13.75 -10.23 -16.79
N GLN A 93 -13.48 -9.87 -18.04
CA GLN A 93 -12.60 -10.65 -18.92
C GLN A 93 -11.11 -10.40 -18.61
N ARG A 94 -10.76 -9.19 -18.15
CA ARG A 94 -9.40 -8.88 -17.67
C ARG A 94 -8.99 -9.77 -16.49
N ILE A 95 -9.92 -10.14 -15.61
CA ILE A 95 -9.67 -11.10 -14.52
C ILE A 95 -9.19 -12.46 -15.06
N LYS A 96 -9.80 -12.97 -16.14
CA LYS A 96 -9.37 -14.22 -16.79
C LYS A 96 -8.01 -14.09 -17.47
N ARG A 97 -7.67 -12.91 -17.99
CA ARG A 97 -6.36 -12.65 -18.62
C ARG A 97 -5.24 -12.64 -17.59
N ILE A 98 -5.47 -12.05 -16.41
CA ILE A 98 -4.53 -12.08 -15.29
C ILE A 98 -4.28 -13.54 -14.86
N SER A 99 -5.30 -14.41 -14.86
CA SER A 99 -5.14 -15.83 -14.53
C SER A 99 -4.39 -16.66 -15.57
N THR A 100 -4.21 -16.16 -16.80
CA THR A 100 -3.49 -16.90 -17.86
C THR A 100 -1.95 -16.78 -17.77
N GLY A 101 -1.43 -16.05 -16.77
CA GLY A 101 -0.11 -16.30 -16.19
C GLY A 101 1.06 -16.42 -17.18
N ARG A 102 1.15 -15.51 -18.16
CA ARG A 102 2.34 -15.47 -19.03
C ARG A 102 3.50 -14.89 -18.24
N LEU A 103 4.50 -15.71 -17.94
CA LEU A 103 5.76 -15.24 -17.39
C LEU A 103 6.42 -14.27 -18.37
N PRO A 104 7.06 -13.19 -17.86
CA PRO A 104 7.81 -12.27 -18.71
C PRO A 104 8.96 -13.01 -19.40
N SER A 105 9.32 -12.57 -20.60
CA SER A 105 10.44 -13.15 -21.34
C SER A 105 11.77 -12.83 -20.66
N GLN A 106 12.80 -13.67 -20.86
CA GLN A 106 14.12 -13.48 -20.24
C GLN A 106 14.71 -12.06 -20.47
N PRO A 107 14.60 -11.44 -21.66
CA PRO A 107 15.04 -10.05 -21.86
C PRO A 107 14.28 -9.03 -21.01
N GLN A 108 12.98 -9.24 -20.78
CA GLN A 108 12.17 -8.35 -19.92
C GLN A 108 12.63 -8.41 -18.47
N ILE A 109 12.96 -9.60 -17.97
CA ILE A 109 13.50 -9.78 -16.61
C ILE A 109 14.82 -8.99 -16.46
N TRP A 110 15.73 -9.13 -17.42
CA TRP A 110 16.99 -8.37 -17.42
C TRP A 110 16.77 -6.86 -17.48
N MET A 111 15.82 -6.42 -18.28
CA MET A 111 15.47 -5.01 -18.39
C MET A 111 14.94 -4.44 -17.06
N VAL A 112 14.09 -5.19 -16.34
CA VAL A 112 13.60 -4.82 -15.01
C VAL A 112 14.75 -4.74 -14.00
N LEU A 113 15.66 -5.73 -13.99
CA LEU A 113 16.81 -5.71 -13.09
C LEU A 113 17.73 -4.51 -13.35
N LEU A 114 18.01 -4.20 -14.62
CA LEU A 114 18.77 -3.01 -14.99
C LEU A 114 18.06 -1.73 -14.56
N LEU A 115 16.74 -1.66 -14.74
CA LEU A 115 15.94 -0.50 -14.35
C LEU A 115 15.99 -0.28 -12.83
N ILE A 116 15.96 -1.34 -12.01
CA ILE A 116 16.11 -1.24 -10.55
C ILE A 116 17.47 -0.63 -10.18
N ILE A 117 18.57 -1.13 -10.78
CA ILE A 117 19.93 -0.64 -10.52
C ILE A 117 20.05 0.82 -10.95
N ILE A 118 19.58 1.16 -12.15
CA ILE A 118 19.65 2.52 -12.69
C ILE A 118 18.78 3.49 -11.88
N SER A 119 17.62 3.06 -11.38
CA SER A 119 16.69 3.91 -10.62
C SER A 119 17.16 4.20 -9.20
N THR A 120 17.94 3.29 -8.60
CA THR A 120 18.44 3.43 -7.22
C THR A 120 19.12 4.79 -6.93
N PRO A 121 20.09 5.29 -7.73
CA PRO A 121 20.67 6.61 -7.49
C PRO A 121 19.67 7.77 -7.65
N TRP A 122 18.66 7.62 -8.51
CA TRP A 122 17.60 8.62 -8.67
C TRP A 122 16.69 8.67 -7.46
N ILE A 123 16.33 7.51 -6.89
CA ILE A 123 15.56 7.42 -5.64
C ILE A 123 16.29 8.19 -4.52
N SER A 124 17.60 8.01 -4.39
CA SER A 124 18.41 8.74 -3.39
C SER A 124 18.38 10.25 -3.60
N LYS A 125 18.49 10.73 -4.86
CA LYS A 125 18.40 12.17 -5.16
C LYS A 125 17.02 12.76 -4.86
N VAL A 126 15.95 12.02 -5.18
CA VAL A 126 14.59 12.45 -4.87
C VAL A 126 14.38 12.49 -3.35
N TYR A 127 14.96 11.53 -2.62
CA TYR A 127 14.95 11.53 -1.16
C TYR A 127 15.63 12.76 -0.56
N GLU A 128 16.85 13.07 -1.00
CA GLU A 128 17.57 14.30 -0.58
C GLU A 128 16.77 15.56 -0.91
N TRP A 129 16.18 15.61 -2.11
CA TRP A 129 15.36 16.75 -2.51
C TRP A 129 14.14 16.92 -1.61
N ASN A 130 13.44 15.82 -1.28
CA ASN A 130 12.31 15.82 -0.36
C ASN A 130 12.70 16.31 1.05
N GLN A 131 13.89 15.94 1.54
CA GLN A 131 14.41 16.39 2.84
C GLN A 131 14.82 17.87 2.84
N SER A 132 15.30 18.38 1.71
CA SER A 132 15.69 19.78 1.53
C SER A 132 14.52 20.75 1.39
N PHE A 133 13.31 20.23 1.14
CA PHE A 133 12.11 21.04 0.95
C PHE A 133 11.73 21.75 2.26
N SER A 134 11.48 23.06 2.19
CA SER A 134 11.05 23.87 3.33
C SER A 134 9.84 24.71 2.96
N LEU A 135 8.85 24.75 3.85
CA LEU A 135 7.64 25.57 3.72
C LEU A 135 7.71 26.71 4.73
N SER A 136 8.69 27.60 4.54
CA SER A 136 8.97 28.72 5.46
C SER A 136 7.75 29.61 5.74
N ARG A 137 6.79 29.69 4.82
CA ARG A 137 5.57 30.49 4.95
C ARG A 137 4.50 29.82 5.85
N TRP A 138 4.58 28.51 6.07
CA TRP A 138 3.58 27.69 6.79
C TRP A 138 4.27 26.76 7.79
N PRO A 139 4.82 27.29 8.90
CA PRO A 139 5.69 26.52 9.81
C PRO A 139 4.98 25.32 10.46
N SER A 140 3.68 25.40 10.72
CA SER A 140 2.89 24.27 11.24
C SER A 140 2.76 23.12 10.23
N VAL A 141 2.58 23.46 8.95
CA VAL A 141 2.53 22.46 7.87
C VAL A 141 3.92 21.87 7.62
N GLU A 142 4.97 22.69 7.66
CA GLU A 142 6.35 22.19 7.57
C GLU A 142 6.67 21.21 8.70
N GLN A 143 6.32 21.56 9.94
CA GLN A 143 6.51 20.67 11.08
C GLN A 143 5.72 19.37 10.93
N TRP A 144 4.45 19.44 10.51
CA TRP A 144 3.65 18.25 10.23
C TRP A 144 4.25 17.38 9.13
N PHE A 145 4.77 17.99 8.05
CA PHE A 145 5.39 17.28 6.94
C PHE A 145 6.66 16.56 7.38
N ARG A 146 7.54 17.25 8.13
CA ARG A 146 8.77 16.67 8.70
C ARG A 146 8.47 15.54 9.69
N GLN A 147 7.50 15.72 10.58
CA GLN A 147 7.08 14.68 11.52
C GLN A 147 6.54 13.46 10.78
N THR A 148 5.69 13.65 9.77
CA THR A 148 5.13 12.54 8.97
C THR A 148 6.22 11.78 8.20
N ALA A 149 7.20 12.51 7.64
CA ALA A 149 8.35 11.90 6.97
C ALA A 149 9.20 11.06 7.93
N GLN A 150 9.58 11.62 9.09
CA GLN A 150 10.37 10.92 10.10
C GLN A 150 9.63 9.67 10.62
N GLN A 151 8.33 9.81 10.92
CA GLN A 151 7.49 8.70 11.36
C GLN A 151 7.47 7.55 10.35
N SER A 152 7.37 7.87 9.06
CA SER A 152 7.36 6.87 8.00
C SER A 152 8.70 6.14 7.90
N GLU A 153 9.81 6.86 8.02
CA GLU A 153 11.15 6.30 8.04
C GLU A 153 11.37 5.39 9.26
N ASP A 154 10.97 5.83 10.45
CA ASP A 154 11.10 5.07 11.69
C ASP A 154 10.28 3.76 11.64
N ILE A 155 9.05 3.80 11.11
CA ILE A 155 8.22 2.60 10.94
C ILE A 155 8.85 1.64 9.92
N MET A 156 9.34 2.16 8.79
CA MET A 156 10.00 1.34 7.78
C MET A 156 11.26 0.66 8.35
N ASN A 157 12.08 1.41 9.08
CA ASN A 157 13.28 0.89 9.75
C ASN A 157 12.91 -0.17 10.80
N ALA A 158 11.89 0.07 11.62
CA ALA A 158 11.38 -0.90 12.58
C ALA A 158 10.83 -2.16 11.90
N PHE A 159 10.28 -2.03 10.69
CA PHE A 159 9.82 -3.18 9.93
C PHE A 159 10.99 -4.01 9.42
N LEU A 160 11.99 -3.37 8.81
CA LEU A 160 13.16 -4.00 8.20
C LEU A 160 14.13 -4.61 9.22
N TYR A 161 14.29 -3.99 10.40
CA TYR A 161 15.19 -4.47 11.44
C TYR A 161 14.60 -5.65 12.22
N GLN A 162 14.48 -6.81 11.55
CA GLN A 162 14.15 -8.08 12.19
C GLN A 162 15.26 -9.10 11.95
N PRO A 163 15.96 -9.57 13.00
CA PRO A 163 17.10 -10.49 12.87
C PRO A 163 16.70 -11.92 12.47
N SER A 164 15.40 -12.24 12.38
CA SER A 164 14.93 -13.59 12.07
C SER A 164 14.60 -13.76 10.59
N VAL A 165 15.05 -14.87 9.99
CA VAL A 165 14.77 -15.24 8.59
C VAL A 165 13.26 -15.27 8.28
N LYS A 166 12.45 -15.75 9.22
CA LYS A 166 10.98 -15.75 9.10
C LYS A 166 10.41 -14.33 9.04
N GLY A 167 10.96 -13.42 9.85
CA GLY A 167 10.59 -12.00 9.84
C GLY A 167 10.95 -11.31 8.53
N THR A 168 12.13 -11.58 7.97
CA THR A 168 12.55 -11.03 6.67
C THR A 168 11.63 -11.48 5.52
N ILE A 169 11.25 -12.77 5.48
CA ILE A 169 10.32 -13.28 4.45
C ILE A 169 8.94 -12.63 4.60
N ALA A 170 8.43 -12.52 5.83
CA ALA A 170 7.15 -11.85 6.09
C ALA A 170 7.19 -10.38 5.67
N ASN A 171 8.26 -9.66 5.98
CA ASN A 171 8.45 -8.28 5.54
C ASN A 171 8.47 -8.16 4.02
N PHE A 172 9.19 -9.03 3.34
CA PHE A 172 9.24 -9.03 1.88
C PHE A 172 7.85 -9.27 1.27
N LEU A 173 7.07 -10.21 1.82
CA LEU A 173 5.70 -10.46 1.36
C LEU A 173 4.79 -9.25 1.57
N ILE A 174 4.86 -8.61 2.73
CA ILE A 174 3.96 -7.51 3.11
C ILE A 174 4.35 -6.20 2.40
N ILE A 175 5.64 -5.90 2.29
CA ILE A 175 6.14 -4.59 1.84
C ILE A 175 6.44 -4.59 0.33
N ALA A 176 6.89 -5.71 -0.24
CA ALA A 176 7.26 -5.77 -1.66
C ALA A 176 6.19 -6.46 -2.52
N ILE A 177 5.79 -7.68 -2.16
CA ILE A 177 4.90 -8.48 -3.02
C ILE A 177 3.46 -7.97 -2.97
N LEU A 178 2.92 -7.72 -1.79
CA LEU A 178 1.52 -7.33 -1.64
C LEU A 178 1.20 -6.01 -2.36
N PRO A 179 2.00 -4.93 -2.26
CA PRO A 179 1.77 -3.72 -3.04
C PRO A 179 1.91 -3.96 -4.55
N ALA A 180 2.93 -4.70 -4.99
CA ALA A 180 3.13 -4.98 -6.42
C ALA A 180 1.95 -5.72 -7.05
N LEU A 181 1.33 -6.67 -6.33
CA LEU A 181 0.12 -7.35 -6.79
C LEU A 181 -1.09 -6.39 -6.85
N GLY A 182 -1.18 -5.49 -5.88
CA GLY A 182 -2.23 -4.47 -5.82
C GLY A 182 -2.16 -3.47 -6.96
N GLU A 183 -0.96 -2.98 -7.26
CA GLU A 183 -0.72 -2.01 -8.33
C GLU A 183 -0.99 -2.60 -9.72
N GLU A 184 -0.69 -3.88 -9.96
CA GLU A 184 -0.98 -4.53 -11.25
C GLU A 184 -2.49 -4.73 -11.50
N LEU A 185 -3.30 -4.78 -10.44
CA LEU A 185 -4.75 -4.99 -10.55
C LEU A 185 -5.53 -3.72 -10.92
N ILE A 186 -5.00 -2.55 -10.59
CA ILE A 186 -5.64 -1.23 -10.77
C ILE A 186 -5.31 -0.68 -12.16
#